data_AF-A0A327UAM0-F1
#
_entry.id   AF-A0A327UAM0-F1
#
_cell.length_a   1.000
_cell.length_b   1.000
_cell.length_c   1.000
_cell.angle_alpha   90.00
_cell.angle_beta   90.00
_cell.angle_gamma   90.00
#
_symmetry.space_group_name_H-M   'P 1'
#
loop_
_entity.id
_entity.type
_entity.pdbx_description
1 polymer ?
#
loop_
_entity_poly.entity_id
_entity_poly.type
_entity_poly.pdbx_seq_one_letter_code
_entity_poly.pdbx_strand_id
1 'polypeptide(L)'
;MIPDEIQTGHYGIGAFFPLVVLDPATHWQNQAPGNTPVRCSDDTGELLAVRWCAPESASAQAPGSLAEVLATAPPAHELHDTERLQAFHRALPQHLHLIALTATSVIGPWLRRPGQHVAAIPSSRIPPVGVPRAA
;
A
#
# COMPACT_ATOMS: atom_id res chain seq x y z
N MET A 1 5.73 -1.63 -15.21
CA MET A 1 4.95 -2.25 -14.11
C MET A 1 3.97 -1.19 -13.61
N ILE A 2 2.73 -1.57 -13.31
CA ILE A 2 1.53 -0.73 -13.44
C ILE A 2 1.44 0.35 -12.32
N PRO A 3 1.48 1.66 -12.65
CA PRO A 3 1.22 2.73 -11.68
C PRO A 3 -0.25 2.85 -11.23
N ASP A 4 -1.17 2.09 -11.85
CA ASP A 4 -2.62 2.17 -11.61
C ASP A 4 -3.20 1.19 -10.59
N GLU A 5 -2.38 0.37 -9.93
CA GLU A 5 -2.88 -0.62 -8.97
C GLU A 5 -2.31 -0.40 -7.57
N ILE A 6 -3.21 -0.35 -6.58
CA ILE A 6 -2.85 -0.25 -5.16
C ILE A 6 -2.16 -1.54 -4.73
N GLN A 7 -0.91 -1.40 -4.28
CA GLN A 7 -0.05 -2.49 -3.89
C GLN A 7 -0.06 -2.71 -2.37
N THR A 8 0.42 -3.88 -1.97
CA THR A 8 0.78 -4.25 -0.60
C THR A 8 2.26 -3.96 -0.38
N GLY A 9 2.54 -3.13 0.63
CA GLY A 9 3.89 -2.90 1.17
C GLY A 9 4.12 -3.48 2.55
N HIS A 10 5.39 -3.62 2.92
CA HIS A 10 5.83 -3.99 4.27
C HIS A 10 7.26 -3.50 4.56
N TYR A 11 7.62 -3.36 5.85
CA TYR A 11 8.99 -3.10 6.31
C TYR A 11 9.61 -4.38 6.89
N GLY A 12 9.88 -5.38 6.04
CA GLY A 12 10.40 -6.69 6.50
C GLY A 12 9.33 -7.62 7.07
N ILE A 13 9.63 -8.38 8.13
CA ILE A 13 8.67 -9.33 8.73
C ILE A 13 7.74 -8.55 9.66
N GLY A 14 6.49 -8.29 9.24
CA GLY A 14 5.56 -7.48 10.03
C GLY A 14 4.24 -7.16 9.34
N ALA A 15 3.64 -6.02 9.73
CA ALA A 15 2.33 -5.59 9.26
C ALA A 15 2.36 -5.09 7.81
N PHE A 16 1.38 -5.55 7.03
CA PHE A 16 1.14 -5.09 5.66
C PHE A 16 0.36 -3.79 5.62
N PHE A 17 0.67 -2.93 4.65
CA PHE A 17 -0.07 -1.69 4.42
C PHE A 17 -0.35 -1.46 2.94
N PRO A 18 -1.44 -0.74 2.60
CA PRO A 18 -1.71 -0.34 1.23
C PRO A 18 -0.80 0.83 0.81
N LEU A 19 -0.36 0.80 -0.44
CA LEU A 19 0.43 1.87 -1.05
C LEU A 19 0.19 1.99 -2.55
N VAL A 20 0.66 3.09 -3.13
CA VAL A 20 0.80 3.25 -4.59
C VAL A 20 2.22 3.69 -4.91
N VAL A 21 2.83 3.06 -5.92
CA VAL A 21 4.18 3.43 -6.38
C VAL A 21 4.03 4.56 -7.39
N LEU A 22 4.63 5.72 -7.08
CA LEU A 22 4.63 6.88 -7.96
C LEU A 22 5.80 6.84 -8.95
N ASP A 23 6.95 6.36 -8.48
CA ASP A 23 8.15 6.22 -9.30
C ASP A 23 8.83 4.88 -9.00
N PRO A 24 8.86 3.95 -9.99
CA PRO A 24 9.49 2.65 -9.83
C PRO A 24 11.03 2.69 -10.02
N ALA A 25 11.64 3.85 -10.29
CA ALA A 25 13.09 3.98 -10.34
C ALA A 25 13.69 4.01 -8.92
N THR A 26 14.78 3.27 -8.72
CA THR A 26 15.50 3.12 -7.44
C THR A 26 16.48 4.26 -7.21
N HIS A 27 15.96 5.48 -7.06
CA HIS A 27 16.77 6.67 -6.80
C HIS A 27 16.22 7.53 -5.66
N TRP A 28 15.42 6.98 -4.75
CA TRP A 28 14.82 7.71 -3.63
C TRP A 28 15.41 7.29 -2.29
N GLN A 29 15.37 8.18 -1.29
CA GLN A 29 15.79 7.85 0.07
C GLN A 29 14.95 8.60 1.10
N ASN A 30 14.54 7.87 2.14
CA ASN A 30 13.95 8.48 3.33
C ASN A 30 15.02 9.24 4.13
N GLN A 31 14.72 10.48 4.51
CA GLN A 31 15.57 11.27 5.41
C GLN A 31 15.24 10.98 6.88
N ALA A 32 13.96 11.14 7.23
CA ALA A 32 13.41 10.88 8.56
C ALA A 32 11.90 10.64 8.45
N PRO A 33 11.25 10.02 9.44
CA PRO A 33 9.80 9.86 9.45
C PRO A 33 9.09 11.22 9.29
N GLY A 34 8.18 11.33 8.32
CA GLY A 34 7.41 12.54 8.04
C GLY A 34 8.10 13.59 7.18
N ASN A 35 9.37 13.39 6.80
CA ASN A 35 10.05 14.24 5.83
C ASN A 35 9.79 13.75 4.40
N THR A 36 9.78 14.67 3.44
CA THR A 36 9.73 14.33 2.01
C THR A 36 10.96 13.51 1.63
N PRO A 37 10.79 12.32 1.02
CA PRO A 37 11.87 11.61 0.33
C PRO A 37 12.71 12.51 -0.58
N VAL A 38 14.01 12.26 -0.59
CA VAL A 38 14.97 12.97 -1.46
C VAL A 38 15.46 12.04 -2.55
N ARG A 39 15.80 12.63 -3.71
CA ARG A 39 16.37 11.88 -4.82
C ARG A 39 17.88 11.71 -4.61
N CYS A 40 18.36 10.49 -4.77
CA CYS A 40 19.78 10.12 -4.81
C CYS A 40 20.32 10.24 -6.24
N SER A 41 21.62 10.51 -6.37
CA SER A 41 22.31 10.56 -7.66
C SER A 41 22.58 9.17 -8.26
N ASP A 42 22.55 8.13 -7.43
CA ASP A 42 22.94 6.77 -7.79
C ASP A 42 21.69 5.85 -7.80
N ASP A 43 21.64 4.89 -8.73
CA ASP A 43 20.52 3.93 -8.90
C ASP A 43 20.40 2.89 -7.77
N THR A 44 21.06 3.12 -6.63
CA THR A 44 21.06 2.25 -5.45
C THR A 44 19.98 2.61 -4.43
N GLY A 45 19.08 3.52 -4.79
CA GLY A 45 18.03 4.03 -3.93
C GLY A 45 16.81 3.11 -3.85
N GLU A 46 15.74 3.70 -3.37
CA GLU A 46 14.43 3.08 -3.16
C GLU A 46 13.42 3.61 -4.18
N LEU A 47 12.24 2.99 -4.23
CA LEU A 47 11.09 3.45 -5.00
C LEU A 47 10.39 4.59 -4.28
N LEU A 48 9.75 5.50 -5.02
CA LEU A 48 8.86 6.49 -4.41
C LEU A 48 7.43 5.96 -4.35
N ALA A 49 6.80 6.05 -3.18
CA ALA A 49 5.42 5.65 -3.01
C ALA A 49 4.64 6.55 -2.05
N VAL A 50 3.31 6.46 -2.13
CA VAL A 50 2.41 6.96 -1.09
C VAL A 50 1.87 5.80 -0.30
N ARG A 51 2.05 5.86 1.03
CA ARG A 51 1.60 4.85 1.98
C ARG A 51 0.36 5.31 2.72
N TRP A 52 -0.58 4.39 2.91
CA TRP A 52 -1.65 4.55 3.90
C TRP A 52 -1.15 4.30 5.33
N CYS A 53 -1.39 5.27 6.21
CA CYS A 53 -0.92 5.31 7.59
C CYS A 53 -2.05 5.28 8.63
N ALA A 54 -3.32 5.23 8.23
CA ALA A 54 -4.40 5.09 9.21
C ALA A 54 -4.40 3.68 9.83
N PRO A 55 -5.06 3.51 11.00
CA PRO A 55 -5.22 2.20 11.63
C PRO A 55 -5.84 1.16 10.70
N GLU A 56 -5.54 -0.13 10.95
CA GLU A 56 -6.07 -1.23 10.13
C GLU A 56 -7.60 -1.26 10.11
N SER A 57 -8.28 -0.84 11.19
CA SER A 57 -9.74 -0.71 11.23
C SER A 57 -10.30 0.22 10.16
N ALA A 58 -9.50 1.15 9.63
CA ALA A 58 -9.86 2.06 8.55
C ALA A 58 -9.32 1.62 7.17
N SER A 59 -8.65 0.46 7.05
CA SER A 59 -8.00 0.03 5.80
C SER A 59 -8.98 -0.17 4.62
N ALA A 60 -10.28 -0.34 4.92
CA ALA A 60 -11.32 -0.43 3.89
C ALA A 60 -11.46 0.87 3.07
N GLN A 61 -11.05 2.01 3.62
CA GLN A 61 -11.07 3.31 2.94
C GLN A 61 -9.83 3.56 2.08
N ALA A 62 -8.75 2.80 2.32
CA ALA A 62 -7.46 3.02 1.67
C ALA A 62 -7.52 3.01 0.15
N PRO A 63 -8.27 2.10 -0.52
CA PRO A 63 -8.33 2.12 -1.97
C PRO A 63 -8.89 3.41 -2.56
N GLY A 64 -9.95 3.96 -1.97
CA GLY A 64 -10.55 5.21 -2.42
C GLY A 64 -9.57 6.38 -2.29
N SER A 65 -8.98 6.55 -1.10
CA SER A 65 -8.03 7.66 -0.87
C SER A 65 -6.75 7.54 -1.70
N LEU A 66 -6.23 6.33 -1.91
CA LEU A 66 -5.03 6.14 -2.74
C LEU A 66 -5.32 6.35 -4.23
N ALA A 67 -6.52 6.00 -4.70
CA ALA A 67 -6.95 6.28 -6.08
C ALA A 67 -7.10 7.80 -6.33
N GLU A 68 -7.64 8.54 -5.36
CA GLU A 68 -7.70 10.02 -5.43
C GLU A 68 -6.30 10.64 -5.51
N VAL A 69 -5.35 10.10 -4.76
CA VAL A 69 -3.95 10.55 -4.82
C VAL A 69 -3.31 10.19 -6.16
N LEU A 70 -3.54 8.99 -6.71
CA LEU A 70 -3.05 8.64 -8.04
C LEU A 70 -3.58 9.59 -9.11
N ALA A 71 -4.87 9.97 -9.03
CA ALA A 71 -5.48 10.88 -9.98
C ALA A 71 -4.93 12.33 -9.90
N THR A 72 -4.33 12.70 -8.76
CA THR A 72 -3.79 14.04 -8.52
C THR A 72 -2.26 14.07 -8.43
N ALA A 73 -1.61 12.92 -8.57
CA ALA A 73 -0.17 12.79 -8.49
C ALA A 73 0.51 13.57 -9.64
N PRO A 74 1.62 14.26 -9.37
CA PRO A 74 2.45 14.80 -10.43
C PRO A 74 2.89 13.68 -11.38
N PRO A 75 2.94 13.92 -12.70
CA PRO A 75 3.56 13.02 -13.65
C PRO A 75 4.95 12.59 -13.18
N ALA A 76 5.37 11.37 -13.51
CA ALA A 76 6.66 10.81 -13.04
C ALA A 76 7.87 11.72 -13.37
N HIS A 77 7.85 12.37 -14.55
CA HIS A 77 8.89 13.30 -14.96
C HIS A 77 8.89 14.63 -14.20
N GLU A 78 7.92 14.92 -13.33
CA GLU A 78 7.91 16.12 -12.48
C GLU A 78 8.26 15.80 -11.03
N LEU A 79 8.29 14.51 -10.66
CA LEU A 79 8.58 14.10 -9.28
C LEU A 79 10.00 14.48 -8.84
N HIS A 80 10.93 14.65 -9.78
CA HIS A 80 12.31 15.06 -9.49
C HIS A 80 12.45 16.54 -9.09
N ASP A 81 11.42 17.36 -9.32
CA ASP A 81 11.39 18.73 -8.83
C ASP A 81 11.09 18.72 -7.33
N THR A 82 12.06 19.20 -6.55
CA THR A 82 11.97 19.19 -5.09
C THR A 82 10.82 20.06 -4.56
N GLU A 83 10.56 21.22 -5.16
CA GLU A 83 9.48 22.10 -4.71
C GLU A 83 8.12 21.49 -5.02
N ARG A 84 7.99 20.90 -6.21
CA ARG A 84 6.75 20.25 -6.64
C ARG A 84 6.44 19.01 -5.80
N LEU A 85 7.45 18.19 -5.52
CA LEU A 85 7.32 17.04 -4.63
C LEU A 85 6.94 17.44 -3.21
N GLN A 86 7.54 18.49 -2.66
CA GLN A 86 7.20 19.03 -1.35
C GLN A 86 5.78 19.62 -1.31
N ALA A 87 5.35 20.30 -2.37
CA ALA A 87 3.98 20.80 -2.48
C ALA A 87 2.98 19.65 -2.50
N PHE A 88 3.26 18.61 -3.29
CA PHE A 88 2.44 17.40 -3.32
C PHE A 88 2.40 16.70 -1.96
N HIS A 89 3.54 16.52 -1.28
CA HIS A 89 3.59 15.92 0.05
C HIS A 89 2.73 16.70 1.08
N ARG A 90 2.79 18.03 1.06
CA ARG A 90 1.96 18.88 1.94
C ARG A 90 0.46 18.82 1.61
N ALA A 91 0.11 18.52 0.37
CA ALA A 91 -1.28 18.39 -0.07
C ALA A 91 -1.89 17.01 0.26
N LEU A 92 -1.06 16.03 0.64
CA LEU A 92 -1.57 14.70 1.00
C LEU A 92 -2.48 14.76 2.24
N PRO A 93 -3.58 13.99 2.24
CA PRO A 93 -4.39 13.77 3.44
C PRO A 93 -3.54 13.26 4.61
N GLN A 94 -3.93 13.57 5.84
CA GLN A 94 -3.19 13.20 7.07
C GLN A 94 -2.86 11.69 7.22
N HIS A 95 -3.67 10.83 6.60
CA HIS A 95 -3.53 9.38 6.61
C HIS A 95 -2.69 8.84 5.44
N LEU A 96 -2.13 9.70 4.60
CA LEU A 96 -1.28 9.35 3.47
C LEU A 96 0.08 10.04 3.61
N HIS A 97 1.15 9.27 3.46
CA HIS A 97 2.52 9.75 3.64
C HIS A 97 3.37 9.39 2.42
N LEU A 98 4.19 10.33 1.96
CA LEU A 98 5.21 10.06 0.96
C LEU A 98 6.34 9.28 1.61
N ILE A 99 6.72 8.14 1.03
CA ILE A 99 7.80 7.30 1.54
C ILE A 99 8.71 6.84 0.40
N ALA A 100 9.95 6.54 0.74
CA ALA A 100 10.81 5.69 -0.05
C ALA A 100 10.73 4.24 0.47
N LEU A 101 10.73 3.24 -0.41
CA LEU A 101 10.79 1.83 -0.01
C LEU A 101 11.55 0.96 -1.01
N THR A 102 12.22 -0.07 -0.51
CA THR A 102 12.87 -1.08 -1.37
C THR A 102 11.86 -1.77 -2.30
N ALA A 103 12.31 -2.15 -3.51
CA ALA A 103 11.46 -2.91 -4.43
C ALA A 103 11.00 -4.26 -3.84
N THR A 104 11.84 -4.88 -3.00
CA THR A 104 11.52 -6.13 -2.28
C THR A 104 10.42 -5.98 -1.23
N SER A 105 10.09 -4.75 -0.83
CA SER A 105 8.99 -4.45 0.08
C SER A 105 7.62 -4.43 -0.59
N VAL A 106 7.55 -4.50 -1.93
CA VAL A 106 6.31 -4.47 -2.70
C VAL A 106 5.99 -5.90 -3.17
N ILE A 107 4.86 -6.45 -2.74
CA ILE A 107 4.54 -7.87 -2.96
C ILE A 107 3.53 -8.10 -4.09
N GLY A 108 2.58 -7.17 -4.27
CA GLY A 108 1.50 -7.32 -5.25
C GLY A 108 0.23 -6.58 -4.82
N PRO A 109 -0.93 -6.86 -5.42
CA PRO A 109 -2.16 -6.12 -5.18
C PRO A 109 -2.65 -6.16 -3.74
N TRP A 110 -3.12 -5.01 -3.22
CA TRP A 110 -3.65 -4.91 -1.85
C TRP A 110 -4.82 -5.85 -1.57
N LEU A 111 -5.68 -6.08 -2.56
CA LEU A 111 -6.82 -7.01 -2.48
C LEU A 111 -6.39 -8.48 -2.33
N ARG A 112 -5.11 -8.78 -2.52
CA ARG A 112 -4.52 -10.12 -2.38
C ARG A 112 -3.50 -10.15 -1.23
N ARG A 113 -3.56 -9.19 -0.29
CA ARG A 113 -2.57 -9.10 0.78
C ARG A 113 -2.50 -10.40 1.59
N PRO A 114 -1.32 -10.87 1.98
CA PRO A 114 -1.20 -12.00 2.90
C PRO A 114 -1.95 -11.72 4.22
N GLY A 115 -2.61 -12.74 4.77
CA GLY A 115 -3.42 -12.61 5.99
C GLY A 115 -4.85 -12.10 5.78
N GLN A 116 -5.23 -11.68 4.58
CA GLN A 116 -6.62 -11.44 4.21
C GLN A 116 -7.30 -12.80 3.97
N HIS A 117 -7.70 -13.47 5.06
CA HIS A 117 -8.61 -14.60 4.92
C HIS A 117 -9.94 -14.09 4.39
N VAL A 118 -10.30 -14.47 3.16
CA VAL A 118 -11.71 -14.52 2.76
C VAL A 118 -12.38 -15.35 3.83
N ALA A 119 -13.31 -14.76 4.58
CA ALA A 119 -14.07 -15.47 5.61
C ALA A 119 -14.53 -16.79 5.01
N ALA A 120 -14.05 -17.90 5.58
CA ALA A 120 -14.49 -19.22 5.18
C ALA A 120 -16.01 -19.21 5.23
N ILE A 121 -16.63 -19.55 4.09
CA ILE A 121 -18.07 -19.74 3.96
C ILE A 121 -18.53 -20.53 5.18
N PRO A 122 -19.52 -20.05 5.96
CA PRO A 122 -19.95 -20.75 7.16
C PRO A 122 -20.35 -22.16 6.74
N SER A 123 -19.67 -23.16 7.30
CA SER A 123 -20.02 -24.57 7.11
C SER A 123 -21.51 -24.69 7.41
N SER A 124 -22.31 -24.87 6.36
CA SER A 124 -23.73 -25.08 6.51
C SER A 124 -23.94 -26.23 7.49
N ARG A 125 -24.78 -25.95 8.49
CA ARG A 125 -25.36 -26.91 9.41
C ARG A 125 -25.72 -28.19 8.66
N ILE A 126 -24.98 -29.27 8.91
CA ILE A 126 -25.50 -30.61 8.70
C ILE A 126 -26.25 -30.95 9.99
N PRO A 127 -27.60 -31.01 9.98
CA PRO A 127 -28.32 -31.53 11.15
C PRO A 127 -27.98 -33.02 11.33
N PRO A 128 -27.97 -33.54 12.57
CA PRO A 128 -27.72 -34.96 12.80
C PRO A 128 -28.86 -35.78 12.17
N VAL A 129 -28.53 -36.60 11.16
CA VAL A 129 -29.44 -37.64 10.67
C VAL A 129 -29.62 -38.65 11.79
N GLY A 130 -30.88 -38.76 12.21
CA GLY A 130 -31.32 -39.60 13.31
C GLY A 130 -30.95 -41.07 13.12
N VAL A 131 -30.65 -41.69 14.26
CA VAL A 131 -30.56 -43.14 14.43
C VAL A 131 -31.97 -43.71 14.30
N PRO A 132 -32.25 -44.64 13.36
CA PRO A 132 -33.38 -45.54 13.54
C PRO A 132 -32.94 -46.70 14.43
N ARG A 133 -33.62 -46.80 15.57
CA ARG A 133 -33.59 -47.93 16.50
C ARG A 133 -34.59 -49.00 16.03
N ALA A 134 -34.30 -50.26 16.39
CA ALA A 134 -35.11 -51.50 16.30
C ALA A 134 -34.86 -52.36 15.04
N ALA A 135 -34.74 -53.69 15.16
CA ALA A 135 -35.24 -54.60 16.20
C ALA A 135 -34.16 -55.50 16.81
#